data_AF-A0A2S5CNJ4-F1
#
_entry.id   AF-A0A2S5CNJ4-F1
#
_cell.length_a   1.000
_cell.length_b   1.000
_cell.length_c   1.000
_cell.angle_alpha   90.00
_cell.angle_beta   90.00
_cell.angle_gamma   90.00
#
_symmetry.space_group_name_H-M   'P 1'
#
loop_
_entity.id
_entity.type
_entity.pdbx_description
1 polymer ?
#
loop_
_entity_poly.entity_id
_entity_poly.type
_entity_poly.pdbx_seq_one_letter_code
_entity_poly.pdbx_strand_id
1 'polypeptide(L)'
;MVNASTSAKVAIIGGGVAGMACALWLKHLNYTPVIIEQHPQLGGQLRDLHRVNRWVLGMPDKTGAELAALYAAHIRQETIDIIYSAQLLALTATAHGFTATVRQADQPYTLNFCAIVIATGVRTLGLEVFAPLPGFAAAAGLISTFPFDHLLPPDALAGKSVAVIGGGDNAYLTAQDAAQAGAYVQLVVRTVPKARAAVRQAVQKYIGLGQIQERTHTQVTAFHSHPHGVTLALSQGGSITVARIFARLGFTANTDSLTGLSALDGLATEHGYIQTDAAQRTNLPWVYAIGDVANARHKSVVNAIAEGAKAAQDLSERGQDHDKQSQ
;
A
#
# COMPACT_ATOMS: atom_id res chain seq x y z
N MET A 1 -47.30 11.54 4.70
CA MET A 1 -46.17 11.41 5.64
C MET A 1 -45.16 10.48 4.99
N VAL A 2 -44.15 11.03 4.32
CA VAL A 2 -43.15 10.28 3.57
C VAL A 2 -42.12 9.77 4.58
N ASN A 3 -42.03 8.46 4.78
CA ASN A 3 -41.00 7.85 5.61
C ASN A 3 -39.63 8.22 5.03
N ALA A 4 -38.78 8.86 5.84
CA ALA A 4 -37.39 9.08 5.51
C ALA A 4 -36.71 7.70 5.40
N SER A 5 -36.57 7.21 4.18
CA SER A 5 -35.90 5.96 3.87
C SER A 5 -34.48 6.00 4.45
N THR A 6 -34.16 5.09 5.37
CA THR A 6 -32.78 4.87 5.82
C THR A 6 -31.90 4.65 4.60
N SER A 7 -30.96 5.56 4.38
CA SER A 7 -30.00 5.51 3.28
C SER A 7 -29.22 4.18 3.29
N ALA A 8 -29.02 3.59 2.11
CA ALA A 8 -28.38 2.28 1.97
C ALA A 8 -26.93 2.32 2.47
N LYS A 9 -26.57 1.36 3.33
CA LYS A 9 -25.23 1.29 3.94
C LYS A 9 -24.24 0.56 3.04
N VAL A 10 -23.05 1.13 2.87
CA VAL A 10 -21.96 0.52 2.10
C VAL A 10 -20.73 0.36 2.99
N ALA A 11 -20.16 -0.84 3.05
CA ALA A 11 -18.93 -1.08 3.81
C ALA A 11 -17.71 -0.75 2.95
N ILE A 12 -16.77 0.01 3.51
CA ILE A 12 -15.49 0.31 2.88
C ILE A 12 -14.39 -0.25 3.77
N ILE A 13 -13.75 -1.33 3.31
CA ILE A 13 -12.75 -2.07 4.07
C ILE A 13 -11.37 -1.43 3.81
N GLY A 14 -10.93 -0.57 4.72
CA GLY A 14 -9.67 0.17 4.63
C GLY A 14 -9.87 1.69 4.53
N GLY A 15 -9.25 2.43 5.46
CA GLY A 15 -9.29 3.88 5.58
C GLY A 15 -8.11 4.59 4.90
N GLY A 16 -7.53 3.98 3.87
CA GLY A 16 -6.58 4.64 2.97
C GLY A 16 -7.26 5.68 2.07
N VAL A 17 -6.48 6.36 1.23
CA VAL A 17 -6.99 7.44 0.37
C VAL A 17 -8.09 6.97 -0.59
N ALA A 18 -7.97 5.75 -1.13
CA ALA A 18 -9.00 5.18 -2.01
C ALA A 18 -10.34 5.01 -1.27
N GLY A 19 -10.31 4.42 -0.07
CA GLY A 19 -11.49 4.23 0.76
C GLY A 19 -12.12 5.55 1.20
N MET A 20 -11.31 6.52 1.61
CA MET A 20 -11.76 7.87 1.94
C MET A 20 -12.45 8.55 0.75
N ALA A 21 -11.85 8.48 -0.45
CA ALA A 21 -12.44 9.05 -1.66
C ALA A 21 -13.78 8.37 -2.01
N CYS A 22 -13.85 7.04 -1.94
CA CYS A 22 -15.10 6.32 -2.18
C CYS A 22 -16.20 6.71 -1.18
N ALA A 23 -15.86 6.80 0.11
CA ALA A 23 -16.80 7.21 1.15
C ALA A 23 -17.35 8.61 0.90
N LEU A 24 -16.47 9.57 0.58
CA LEU A 24 -16.87 10.94 0.27
C LEU A 24 -17.89 10.98 -0.88
N TRP A 25 -17.61 10.29 -1.98
CA TRP A 25 -18.52 10.24 -3.12
C TRP A 25 -19.85 9.57 -2.78
N LEU A 26 -19.83 8.42 -2.11
CA LEU A 26 -21.04 7.72 -1.69
C LEU A 26 -21.93 8.59 -0.79
N LYS A 27 -21.33 9.34 0.14
CA LYS A 27 -22.04 10.30 0.99
C LYS A 27 -22.80 11.34 0.15
N HIS A 28 -22.15 11.94 -0.84
CA HIS A 28 -22.80 12.92 -1.73
C HIS A 28 -23.80 12.31 -2.71
N LEU A 29 -23.70 11.00 -2.97
CA LEU A 29 -24.67 10.21 -3.72
C LEU A 29 -25.81 9.68 -2.82
N ASN A 30 -25.93 10.19 -1.60
CA ASN A 30 -27.01 9.89 -0.65
C ASN A 30 -26.98 8.45 -0.09
N TYR A 31 -25.81 7.80 -0.07
CA TYR A 31 -25.53 6.56 0.64
C TYR A 31 -25.00 6.82 2.07
N THR A 32 -25.00 5.77 2.90
CA THR A 32 -24.39 5.77 4.23
C THR A 32 -23.10 4.94 4.21
N PRO A 33 -21.97 5.52 3.80
CA PRO A 33 -20.69 4.83 3.78
C PRO A 33 -20.16 4.63 5.20
N VAL A 34 -19.64 3.44 5.50
CA VAL A 34 -18.97 3.12 6.76
C VAL A 34 -17.56 2.63 6.46
N ILE A 35 -16.56 3.40 6.86
CA ILE A 35 -15.15 3.01 6.73
C ILE A 35 -14.78 2.11 7.91
N ILE A 36 -14.34 0.88 7.63
CA ILE A 36 -13.79 -0.05 8.61
C ILE A 36 -12.27 0.02 8.50
N GLU A 37 -11.61 0.60 9.52
CA GLU A 37 -10.17 0.81 9.54
C GLU A 37 -9.53 0.07 10.71
N GLN A 38 -8.54 -0.77 10.39
CA GLN A 38 -7.82 -1.59 11.38
C GLN A 38 -6.91 -0.76 12.30
N HIS A 39 -6.52 0.44 11.87
CA HIS A 39 -5.66 1.35 12.61
C HIS A 39 -6.46 2.42 13.40
N PRO A 40 -5.84 3.09 14.39
CA PRO A 40 -6.50 4.18 15.12
C PRO A 40 -6.64 5.48 14.32
N GLN A 41 -6.13 5.54 13.09
CA GLN A 41 -6.10 6.74 12.25
C GLN A 41 -6.35 6.38 10.79
N LEU A 42 -6.99 7.28 10.03
CA LEU A 42 -7.10 7.17 8.58
C LEU A 42 -5.78 7.56 7.88
N GLY A 43 -5.66 7.23 6.60
CA GLY A 43 -4.55 7.64 5.73
C GLY A 43 -3.77 6.50 5.09
N GLY A 44 -3.93 5.27 5.60
CA GLY A 44 -3.19 4.09 5.11
C GLY A 44 -1.68 4.32 5.12
N GLN A 45 -0.98 3.82 4.09
CA GLN A 45 0.48 3.94 3.96
C GLN A 45 0.99 5.39 3.89
N LEU A 46 0.15 6.37 3.49
CA LEU A 46 0.62 7.75 3.35
C LEU A 46 1.10 8.33 4.68
N ARG A 47 0.55 7.86 5.81
CA ARG A 47 0.92 8.32 7.16
C ARG A 47 2.42 8.21 7.43
N ASP A 48 3.06 7.22 6.82
CA ASP A 48 4.46 6.88 7.05
C ASP A 48 5.39 7.43 5.95
N LEU A 49 4.83 8.10 4.92
CA LEU A 49 5.60 8.69 3.82
C LEU A 49 5.96 10.15 4.12
N HIS A 50 7.14 10.36 4.68
CA HIS A 50 7.66 11.69 5.04
C HIS A 50 8.32 12.44 3.88
N ARG A 51 8.43 11.83 2.71
CA ARG A 51 8.91 12.53 1.50
C ARG A 51 7.84 13.47 0.97
N VAL A 52 8.25 14.67 0.60
CA VAL A 52 7.40 15.63 -0.13
C VAL A 52 6.85 14.97 -1.40
N ASN A 53 5.53 14.98 -1.51
CA ASN A 53 4.79 14.55 -2.69
C ASN A 53 4.93 15.60 -3.80
N ARG A 54 5.16 15.14 -5.03
CA ARG A 54 5.36 16.01 -6.21
C ARG A 54 4.29 15.80 -7.29
N TRP A 55 3.35 14.89 -7.07
CA TRP A 55 2.45 14.35 -8.08
C TRP A 55 0.97 14.57 -7.76
N VAL A 56 0.66 15.12 -6.57
CA VAL A 56 -0.70 15.55 -6.21
C VAL A 56 -0.85 17.02 -6.58
N LEU A 57 -1.66 17.27 -7.61
CA LEU A 57 -1.96 18.62 -8.08
C LEU A 57 -2.68 19.43 -6.98
N GLY A 58 -2.31 20.71 -6.84
CA GLY A 58 -2.92 21.63 -5.88
C GLY A 58 -2.40 21.51 -4.43
N MET A 59 -1.52 20.55 -4.15
CA MET A 59 -0.92 20.35 -2.82
C MET A 59 0.62 20.37 -2.88
N PRO A 60 1.24 21.49 -3.31
CA PRO A 60 2.69 21.59 -3.36
C PRO A 60 3.30 21.45 -1.96
N ASP A 61 4.53 20.93 -1.93
CA ASP A 61 5.36 20.84 -0.72
C ASP A 61 4.77 20.02 0.46
N LYS A 62 3.69 19.27 0.22
CA LYS A 62 3.11 18.38 1.23
C LYS A 62 3.72 17.00 1.21
N THR A 63 4.14 16.52 2.37
CA THR A 63 4.51 15.13 2.58
C THR A 63 3.30 14.20 2.48
N GLY A 64 3.53 12.90 2.30
CA GLY A 64 2.45 11.92 2.36
C GLY A 64 1.69 11.96 3.70
N ALA A 65 2.42 12.12 4.81
CA ALA A 65 1.83 12.22 6.14
C ALA A 65 0.90 13.43 6.29
N GLU A 66 1.31 14.59 5.77
CA GLU A 66 0.47 15.79 5.75
C GLU A 66 -0.77 15.61 4.85
N LEU A 67 -0.60 15.00 3.68
CA LEU A 67 -1.73 14.67 2.80
C LEU A 67 -2.72 13.72 3.47
N ALA A 68 -2.24 12.69 4.17
CA ALA A 68 -3.08 11.78 4.94
C ALA A 68 -3.90 12.52 5.99
N ALA A 69 -3.26 13.44 6.74
CA ALA A 69 -3.94 14.25 7.74
C ALA A 69 -5.01 15.19 7.11
N LEU A 70 -4.68 15.82 5.98
CA LEU A 70 -5.61 16.69 5.24
C LEU A 70 -6.84 15.92 4.76
N TYR A 71 -6.64 14.75 4.13
CA TYR A 71 -7.75 13.92 3.68
C TYR A 71 -8.60 13.38 4.84
N ALA A 72 -7.95 12.91 5.91
CA ALA A 72 -8.66 12.43 7.10
C ALA A 72 -9.50 13.54 7.76
N ALA A 73 -8.99 14.78 7.78
CA ALA A 73 -9.73 15.93 8.30
C ALA A 73 -10.99 16.20 7.46
N HIS A 74 -10.90 16.14 6.13
CA HIS A 74 -12.04 16.31 5.24
C HIS A 74 -13.12 15.24 5.49
N ILE A 75 -12.73 13.97 5.63
CA ILE A 75 -13.70 12.89 5.92
C ILE A 75 -14.43 13.12 7.25
N ARG A 76 -13.74 13.61 8.27
CA ARG A 76 -14.38 13.94 9.55
C ARG A 76 -15.30 15.15 9.45
N GLN A 77 -14.95 16.17 8.66
CA GLN A 77 -15.79 17.34 8.40
C GLN A 77 -17.11 16.96 7.73
N GLU A 78 -17.07 15.97 6.82
CA GLU A 78 -18.25 15.44 6.13
C GLU A 78 -19.10 14.49 6.99
N THR A 79 -18.72 14.26 8.26
CA THR A 79 -19.44 13.40 9.21
C THR A 79 -19.69 11.99 8.66
N ILE A 80 -18.68 11.43 7.98
CA ILE A 80 -18.71 10.06 7.47
C ILE A 80 -18.42 9.09 8.63
N ASP A 81 -19.17 7.99 8.69
CA ASP A 81 -19.03 6.97 9.72
C ASP A 81 -17.70 6.23 9.57
N ILE A 82 -16.92 6.17 10.65
CA ILE A 82 -15.63 5.50 10.70
C ILE A 82 -15.57 4.61 11.94
N ILE A 83 -15.19 3.36 11.73
CA ILE A 83 -14.93 2.39 12.79
C ILE A 83 -13.41 2.17 12.84
N TYR A 84 -12.76 2.84 13.78
CA TYR A 84 -11.31 2.74 14.00
C TYR A 84 -10.93 1.50 14.80
N SER A 85 -9.68 1.07 14.67
CA SER A 85 -9.11 -0.05 15.42
C SER A 85 -9.99 -1.31 15.33
N ALA A 86 -10.52 -1.54 14.13
CA ALA A 86 -11.55 -2.54 13.90
C ALA A 86 -11.13 -3.56 12.83
N GLN A 87 -11.36 -4.83 13.13
CA GLN A 87 -11.06 -5.93 12.22
C GLN A 87 -12.35 -6.55 11.70
N LEU A 88 -12.43 -6.75 10.39
CA LEU A 88 -13.46 -7.59 9.78
C LEU A 88 -13.15 -9.06 10.06
N LEU A 89 -14.04 -9.75 10.77
CA LEU A 89 -13.88 -11.16 11.16
C LEU A 89 -14.66 -12.12 10.27
N ALA A 90 -15.84 -11.70 9.83
CA ALA A 90 -16.70 -12.49 8.96
C ALA A 90 -17.47 -11.57 8.03
N LEU A 91 -17.77 -12.08 6.84
CA LEU A 91 -18.61 -11.41 5.87
C LEU A 91 -19.45 -12.48 5.18
N THR A 92 -20.76 -12.41 5.33
CA THR A 92 -21.71 -13.36 4.74
C THR A 92 -22.64 -12.63 3.78
N ALA A 93 -22.87 -13.23 2.62
CA ALA A 93 -23.89 -12.75 1.70
C ALA A 93 -25.29 -13.11 2.24
N THR A 94 -26.26 -12.25 1.97
CA THR A 94 -27.66 -12.37 2.36
C THR A 94 -28.55 -12.04 1.15
N ALA A 95 -29.86 -12.28 1.25
CA ALA A 95 -30.80 -11.94 0.19
C ALA A 95 -30.83 -10.44 -0.17
N HIS A 96 -30.39 -9.57 0.74
CA HIS A 96 -30.49 -8.11 0.60
C HIS A 96 -29.12 -7.40 0.71
N GLY A 97 -28.02 -8.13 0.51
CA GLY A 97 -26.66 -7.60 0.62
C GLY A 97 -25.78 -8.47 1.50
N PHE A 98 -25.19 -7.90 2.54
CA PHE A 98 -24.13 -8.52 3.34
C PHE A 98 -24.31 -8.26 4.83
N THR A 99 -23.96 -9.25 5.64
CA THR A 99 -23.75 -9.08 7.08
C THR A 99 -22.25 -9.19 7.37
N ALA A 100 -21.68 -8.15 7.97
CA ALA A 100 -20.29 -8.11 8.38
C ALA A 100 -20.19 -8.22 9.91
N THR A 101 -19.33 -9.11 10.40
CA THR A 101 -18.94 -9.16 11.81
C THR A 101 -17.64 -8.40 11.98
N VAL A 102 -17.68 -7.32 12.75
CA VAL A 102 -16.55 -6.43 13.03
C VAL A 102 -16.17 -6.58 14.49
N ARG A 103 -14.89 -6.66 14.80
CA ARG A 103 -14.35 -6.64 16.17
C ARG A 103 -13.65 -5.32 16.44
N GLN A 104 -14.06 -4.65 17.51
CA GLN A 104 -13.46 -3.42 18.02
C GLN A 104 -13.31 -3.55 19.54
N ALA A 105 -12.14 -3.20 20.08
CA ALA A 105 -11.83 -3.37 21.51
C ALA A 105 -12.20 -4.78 22.06
N ASP A 106 -11.83 -5.81 21.30
CA ASP A 106 -12.11 -7.23 21.57
C ASP A 106 -13.58 -7.64 21.61
N GLN A 107 -14.51 -6.74 21.29
CA GLN A 107 -15.94 -7.04 21.22
C GLN A 107 -16.41 -7.16 19.77
N PRO A 108 -16.92 -8.33 19.35
CA PRO A 108 -17.52 -8.50 18.04
C PRO A 108 -18.97 -7.99 18.01
N TYR A 109 -19.36 -7.32 16.93
CA TYR A 109 -20.74 -6.96 16.63
C TYR A 109 -20.99 -7.01 15.11
N THR A 110 -22.26 -7.00 14.71
CA THR A 110 -22.65 -7.15 13.31
C THR A 110 -23.23 -5.87 12.72
N LEU A 111 -23.00 -5.67 11.43
CA LEU A 111 -23.54 -4.58 10.64
C LEU A 111 -24.03 -5.13 9.29
N ASN A 112 -25.07 -4.51 8.73
CA ASN A 112 -25.63 -4.89 7.44
C ASN A 112 -25.33 -3.83 6.38
N PHE A 113 -24.99 -4.29 5.18
CA PHE A 113 -24.57 -3.46 4.05
C PHE A 113 -25.19 -3.96 2.75
N CYS A 114 -25.50 -3.06 1.81
CA CYS A 114 -25.97 -3.46 0.47
C CYS A 114 -24.80 -3.79 -0.48
N ALA A 115 -23.61 -3.29 -0.20
CA ALA A 115 -22.42 -3.47 -1.03
C ALA A 115 -21.13 -3.37 -0.21
N ILE A 116 -20.05 -3.93 -0.76
CA ILE A 116 -18.72 -4.00 -0.15
C ILE A 116 -17.69 -3.38 -1.09
N VAL A 117 -16.85 -2.49 -0.57
CA VAL A 117 -15.73 -1.90 -1.30
C VAL A 117 -14.43 -2.25 -0.57
N ILE A 118 -13.56 -3.01 -1.24
CA ILE A 118 -12.28 -3.45 -0.69
C ILE A 118 -11.21 -2.40 -1.04
N ALA A 119 -10.65 -1.75 -0.02
CA ALA A 119 -9.66 -0.69 -0.14
C ALA A 119 -8.45 -0.94 0.79
N THR A 120 -8.10 -2.20 1.01
CA THR A 120 -7.08 -2.65 1.98
C THR A 120 -5.64 -2.28 1.58
N GLY A 121 -5.44 -1.83 0.34
CA GLY A 121 -4.15 -1.36 -0.17
C GLY A 121 -3.10 -2.46 -0.28
N VAL A 122 -1.83 -2.05 -0.13
CA VAL A 122 -0.67 -2.94 -0.18
C VAL A 122 0.21 -2.73 1.05
N ARG A 123 1.17 -3.62 1.23
CA ARG A 123 2.28 -3.50 2.17
C ARG A 123 3.60 -3.82 1.48
N THR A 124 4.71 -3.34 2.01
CA THR A 124 6.04 -3.74 1.53
C THR A 124 6.20 -5.25 1.69
N LEU A 125 6.86 -5.91 0.73
CA LEU A 125 7.38 -7.25 1.02
C LEU A 125 8.34 -7.14 2.21
N GLY A 126 8.12 -7.96 3.22
CA GLY A 126 8.90 -7.92 4.44
C GLY A 126 10.18 -8.73 4.31
N LEU A 127 10.82 -8.94 5.45
CA LEU A 127 12.09 -9.65 5.53
C LEU A 127 11.96 -11.17 5.41
N GLU A 128 10.74 -11.71 5.34
CA GLU A 128 10.47 -13.14 5.16
C GLU A 128 11.16 -13.73 3.91
N VAL A 129 11.41 -12.91 2.88
CA VAL A 129 12.17 -13.32 1.68
C VAL A 129 13.61 -13.72 2.03
N PHE A 130 14.17 -13.15 3.08
CA PHE A 130 15.51 -13.45 3.56
C PHE A 130 15.53 -14.48 4.69
N ALA A 131 14.37 -14.84 5.27
CA ALA A 131 14.29 -15.78 6.38
C ALA A 131 14.99 -17.14 6.13
N PRO A 132 14.94 -17.72 4.91
CA PRO A 132 15.67 -18.95 4.62
C PRO A 132 17.19 -18.78 4.49
N LEU A 133 17.71 -17.56 4.41
CA LEU A 133 19.12 -17.32 4.14
C LEU A 133 19.96 -17.45 5.43
N PRO A 134 21.11 -18.16 5.39
CA PRO A 134 21.99 -18.29 6.54
C PRO A 134 22.37 -16.93 7.15
N GLY A 135 22.30 -16.83 8.47
CA GLY A 135 22.70 -15.64 9.24
C GLY A 135 21.73 -14.45 9.19
N PHE A 136 20.62 -14.54 8.43
CA PHE A 136 19.65 -13.44 8.32
C PHE A 136 19.10 -12.99 9.67
N ALA A 137 18.76 -13.92 10.57
CA ALA A 137 18.17 -13.58 11.87
C ALA A 137 19.05 -12.60 12.69
N ALA A 138 20.38 -12.77 12.63
CA ALA A 138 21.34 -11.88 13.29
C ALA A 138 21.52 -10.53 12.55
N ALA A 139 21.12 -10.45 11.28
CA ALA A 139 21.25 -9.26 10.43
C ALA A 139 19.94 -8.45 10.34
N ALA A 140 18.80 -9.02 10.73
CA ALA A 140 17.48 -8.43 10.54
C ALA A 140 17.36 -6.98 11.05
N GLY A 141 17.97 -6.66 12.20
CA GLY A 141 17.99 -5.31 12.78
C GLY A 141 18.77 -4.26 11.97
N LEU A 142 19.55 -4.67 10.98
CA LEU A 142 20.30 -3.80 10.07
C LEU A 142 19.59 -3.60 8.72
N ILE A 143 18.47 -4.28 8.50
CA ILE A 143 17.72 -4.25 7.25
C ILE A 143 16.45 -3.43 7.42
N SER A 144 16.29 -2.44 6.56
CA SER A 144 15.05 -1.67 6.41
C SER A 144 14.33 -2.11 5.14
N THR A 145 13.00 -2.21 5.21
CA THR A 145 12.14 -2.50 4.05
C THR A 145 11.26 -1.34 3.63
N PHE A 146 11.06 -0.36 4.51
CA PHE A 146 10.08 0.70 4.31
C PHE A 146 10.60 1.78 3.35
N PRO A 147 9.80 2.26 2.38
CA PRO A 147 10.20 3.36 1.51
C PRO A 147 10.55 4.62 2.29
N PHE A 148 11.60 5.34 1.86
CA PHE A 148 11.99 6.66 2.37
C PHE A 148 12.53 6.72 3.81
N ASP A 149 12.58 5.62 4.55
CA ASP A 149 13.20 5.59 5.89
C ASP A 149 14.70 5.89 5.88
N HIS A 150 15.36 5.74 4.72
CA HIS A 150 16.75 6.12 4.48
C HIS A 150 16.99 7.64 4.54
N LEU A 151 15.92 8.45 4.51
CA LEU A 151 16.02 9.92 4.57
C LEU A 151 16.21 10.46 5.99
N LEU A 152 16.07 9.62 7.03
CA LEU A 152 16.04 10.08 8.41
C LEU A 152 17.08 9.39 9.32
N PRO A 153 17.89 10.17 10.07
CA PRO A 153 18.21 11.57 9.84
C PRO A 153 19.11 11.75 8.60
N PRO A 154 19.07 12.90 7.90
CA PRO A 154 19.73 13.10 6.61
C PRO A 154 21.23 12.77 6.59
N ASP A 155 21.95 13.09 7.67
CA ASP A 155 23.39 12.88 7.77
C ASP A 155 23.78 11.49 8.27
N ALA A 156 22.80 10.63 8.61
CA ALA A 156 23.07 9.31 9.16
C ALA A 156 23.84 8.39 8.22
N LEU A 157 23.88 8.68 6.92
CA LEU A 157 24.51 7.82 5.92
C LEU A 157 25.86 8.35 5.42
N ALA A 158 26.22 9.59 5.75
CA ALA A 158 27.46 10.20 5.29
C ALA A 158 28.68 9.35 5.68
N GLY A 159 29.53 9.03 4.69
CA GLY A 159 30.73 8.22 4.87
C GLY A 159 30.48 6.72 5.14
N LYS A 160 29.23 6.25 5.20
CA LYS A 160 28.91 4.85 5.44
C LYS A 160 28.81 4.05 4.15
N SER A 161 29.20 2.78 4.21
CA SER A 161 28.89 1.79 3.17
C SER A 161 27.49 1.22 3.41
N VAL A 162 26.60 1.25 2.42
CA VAL A 162 25.23 0.74 2.51
C VAL A 162 24.90 -0.16 1.34
N ALA A 163 24.08 -1.19 1.55
CA ALA A 163 23.53 -1.99 0.46
C ALA A 163 22.10 -1.53 0.15
N VAL A 164 21.76 -1.40 -1.13
CA VAL A 164 20.38 -1.26 -1.59
C VAL A 164 20.04 -2.50 -2.40
N ILE A 165 19.06 -3.28 -1.94
CA ILE A 165 18.67 -4.54 -2.58
C ILE A 165 17.33 -4.33 -3.29
N GLY A 166 17.33 -4.31 -4.62
CA GLY A 166 16.11 -4.13 -5.41
C GLY A 166 16.39 -3.56 -6.79
N GLY A 167 15.47 -3.81 -7.73
CA GLY A 167 15.64 -3.39 -9.13
C GLY A 167 14.61 -2.40 -9.66
N GLY A 168 13.65 -1.97 -8.84
CA GLY A 168 12.60 -1.02 -9.22
C GLY A 168 12.95 0.42 -8.88
N ASP A 169 12.09 1.36 -9.26
CA ASP A 169 12.31 2.80 -9.03
C ASP A 169 12.68 3.13 -7.59
N ASN A 170 12.02 2.51 -6.61
CA ASN A 170 12.29 2.78 -5.20
C ASN A 170 13.73 2.42 -4.81
N ALA A 171 14.30 1.35 -5.36
CA ALA A 171 15.70 0.98 -5.13
C ALA A 171 16.66 2.02 -5.70
N TYR A 172 16.44 2.44 -6.96
CA TYR A 172 17.30 3.43 -7.61
C TYR A 172 17.20 4.81 -6.98
N LEU A 173 15.99 5.25 -6.61
CA LEU A 173 15.80 6.50 -5.87
C LEU A 173 16.45 6.43 -4.48
N THR A 174 16.33 5.30 -3.77
CA THR A 174 17.03 5.10 -2.49
C THR A 174 18.55 5.18 -2.67
N ALA A 175 19.10 4.55 -3.71
CA ALA A 175 20.52 4.60 -4.02
C ALA A 175 20.99 6.02 -4.37
N GLN A 176 20.19 6.76 -5.14
CA GLN A 176 20.44 8.17 -5.45
C GLN A 176 20.46 9.02 -4.18
N ASP A 177 19.42 8.92 -3.35
CA ASP A 177 19.28 9.72 -2.12
C ASP A 177 20.42 9.41 -1.14
N ALA A 178 20.80 8.14 -0.98
CA ALA A 178 21.91 7.73 -0.12
C ALA A 178 23.27 8.24 -0.64
N ALA A 179 23.51 8.18 -1.96
CA ALA A 179 24.73 8.72 -2.56
C ALA A 179 24.79 10.26 -2.44
N GLN A 180 23.65 10.94 -2.57
CA GLN A 180 23.53 12.39 -2.32
C GLN A 180 23.85 12.75 -0.87
N ALA A 181 23.47 11.91 0.08
CA ALA A 181 23.81 12.04 1.49
C ALA A 181 25.28 11.66 1.81
N GLY A 182 26.10 11.32 0.81
CA GLY A 182 27.52 11.02 0.98
C GLY A 182 27.84 9.57 1.36
N ALA A 183 26.89 8.64 1.18
CA ALA A 183 27.12 7.21 1.39
C ALA A 183 27.80 6.55 0.17
N TYR A 184 28.50 5.44 0.42
CA TYR A 184 28.95 4.51 -0.61
C TYR A 184 27.91 3.39 -0.75
N VAL A 185 27.32 3.26 -1.94
CA VAL A 185 26.15 2.40 -2.15
C VAL A 185 26.54 1.18 -2.97
N GLN A 186 26.23 -0.01 -2.44
CA GLN A 186 26.23 -1.27 -3.18
C GLN A 186 24.80 -1.56 -3.66
N LEU A 187 24.49 -1.25 -4.92
CA LEU A 187 23.17 -1.48 -5.50
C LEU A 187 23.09 -2.89 -6.09
N VAL A 188 22.36 -3.78 -5.42
CA VAL A 188 22.25 -5.21 -5.76
C VAL A 188 20.91 -5.49 -6.43
N VAL A 189 20.97 -5.93 -7.68
CA VAL A 189 19.81 -6.18 -8.53
C VAL A 189 19.81 -7.64 -9.00
N ARG A 190 18.77 -8.40 -8.62
CA ARG A 190 18.67 -9.85 -8.92
C ARG A 190 18.57 -10.21 -10.40
N THR A 191 18.12 -9.28 -11.24
CA THR A 191 17.87 -9.47 -12.68
C THR A 191 18.32 -8.23 -13.44
N VAL A 192 17.82 -8.04 -14.66
CA VAL A 192 17.83 -6.73 -15.31
C VAL A 192 17.03 -5.71 -14.48
N PRO A 193 17.46 -4.43 -14.43
CA PRO A 193 16.73 -3.37 -13.76
C PRO A 193 15.34 -3.13 -14.35
N LYS A 194 14.33 -3.05 -13.47
CA LYS A 194 12.94 -2.72 -13.82
C LYS A 194 12.62 -1.23 -13.64
N ALA A 195 13.50 -0.47 -13.01
CA ALA A 195 13.34 0.97 -12.84
C ALA A 195 13.23 1.69 -14.19
N ARG A 196 12.43 2.76 -14.24
CA ARG A 196 12.25 3.60 -15.43
C ARG A 196 13.59 4.17 -15.90
N ALA A 197 13.73 4.34 -17.21
CA ALA A 197 14.97 4.82 -17.83
C ALA A 197 15.45 6.16 -17.23
N ALA A 198 14.55 7.13 -17.02
CA ALA A 198 14.88 8.42 -16.42
C ALA A 198 15.42 8.29 -14.98
N VAL A 199 14.87 7.36 -14.18
CA VAL A 199 15.33 7.10 -12.81
C VAL A 199 16.71 6.44 -12.83
N ARG A 200 16.95 5.50 -13.75
CA ARG A 200 18.28 4.89 -13.94
C ARG A 200 19.31 5.91 -14.44
N GLN A 201 18.92 6.83 -15.31
CA GLN A 201 19.81 7.89 -15.78
C GLN A 201 20.26 8.81 -14.65
N ALA A 202 19.37 9.12 -13.69
CA ALA A 202 19.69 9.96 -12.55
C ALA A 202 20.78 9.38 -11.63
N VAL A 203 20.92 8.04 -11.55
CA VAL A 203 21.98 7.40 -10.75
C VAL A 203 23.34 7.35 -11.46
N GLN A 204 23.38 7.48 -12.80
CA GLN A 204 24.62 7.30 -13.58
C GLN A 204 25.73 8.27 -13.18
N LYS A 205 25.37 9.50 -12.79
CA LYS A 205 26.34 10.46 -12.25
C LYS A 205 27.09 9.89 -11.05
N TYR A 206 26.39 9.26 -10.11
CA TYR A 206 27.00 8.71 -8.89
C TYR A 206 27.76 7.41 -9.14
N ILE A 207 27.38 6.65 -10.17
CA ILE A 207 28.15 5.50 -10.65
C ILE A 207 29.49 5.99 -11.24
N GLY A 208 29.47 7.01 -12.09
CA GLY A 208 30.69 7.60 -12.66
C GLY A 208 31.63 8.20 -11.62
N LEU A 209 31.10 8.66 -10.49
CA LEU A 209 31.88 9.14 -9.33
C LEU A 209 32.35 8.00 -8.40
N GLY A 210 32.01 6.74 -8.67
CA GLY A 210 32.34 5.60 -7.82
C GLY A 210 31.57 5.53 -6.49
N GLN A 211 30.57 6.39 -6.29
CA GLN A 211 29.75 6.40 -5.07
C GLN A 211 28.69 5.29 -5.09
N ILE A 212 28.20 4.91 -6.28
CA ILE A 212 27.29 3.77 -6.45
C ILE A 212 28.01 2.69 -7.24
N GLN A 213 28.07 1.48 -6.69
CA GLN A 213 28.50 0.29 -7.40
C GLN A 213 27.29 -0.60 -7.67
N GLU A 214 26.88 -0.66 -8.94
CA GLU A 214 25.74 -1.46 -9.39
C GLU A 214 26.15 -2.90 -9.72
N ARG A 215 25.35 -3.86 -9.25
CA ARG A 215 25.53 -5.30 -9.48
C ARG A 215 24.22 -5.90 -9.96
N THR A 216 24.10 -6.08 -11.27
CA THR A 216 22.97 -6.80 -11.88
C THR A 216 23.16 -8.31 -11.82
N HIS A 217 22.07 -9.07 -12.00
CA HIS A 217 22.08 -10.53 -11.94
C HIS A 217 22.72 -11.10 -10.66
N THR A 218 22.61 -10.37 -9.56
CA THR A 218 23.27 -10.67 -8.29
C THR A 218 22.24 -10.72 -7.17
N GLN A 219 22.29 -11.78 -6.35
CA GLN A 219 21.43 -11.98 -5.20
C GLN A 219 22.28 -12.15 -3.93
N VAL A 220 21.71 -11.77 -2.78
CA VAL A 220 22.30 -12.10 -1.47
C VAL A 220 21.98 -13.55 -1.16
N THR A 221 23.00 -14.32 -0.76
CA THR A 221 22.87 -15.75 -0.45
C THR A 221 23.09 -16.08 1.02
N ALA A 222 23.78 -15.22 1.76
CA ALA A 222 23.97 -15.35 3.21
C ALA A 222 24.32 -13.98 3.83
N PHE A 223 24.11 -13.88 5.13
CA PHE A 223 24.47 -12.73 5.95
C PHE A 223 25.48 -13.16 7.02
N HIS A 224 26.44 -12.30 7.32
CA HIS A 224 27.36 -12.47 8.44
C HIS A 224 27.46 -11.16 9.21
N SER A 225 26.70 -11.04 10.29
CA SER A 225 26.68 -9.87 11.17
C SER A 225 27.96 -9.74 11.98
N HIS A 226 28.36 -8.50 12.25
CA HIS A 226 29.49 -8.15 13.12
C HIS A 226 29.18 -6.83 13.85
N PRO A 227 29.95 -6.42 14.87
CA PRO A 227 29.58 -5.29 15.75
C PRO A 227 29.27 -3.96 15.05
N HIS A 228 29.80 -3.75 13.84
CA HIS A 228 29.70 -2.49 13.10
C HIS A 228 29.02 -2.63 11.73
N GLY A 229 28.36 -3.76 11.45
CA GLY A 229 27.69 -3.97 10.17
C GLY A 229 27.41 -5.42 9.84
N VAL A 230 27.29 -5.69 8.54
CA VAL A 230 26.98 -7.01 8.01
C VAL A 230 27.72 -7.23 6.69
N THR A 231 28.26 -8.43 6.54
CA THR A 231 28.80 -8.91 5.27
C THR A 231 27.75 -9.74 4.55
N LEU A 232 27.50 -9.42 3.28
CA LEU A 232 26.57 -10.12 2.39
C LEU A 232 27.36 -10.99 1.43
N ALA A 233 27.11 -12.30 1.44
CA ALA A 233 27.61 -13.20 0.40
C ALA A 233 26.75 -13.04 -0.86
N LEU A 234 27.38 -13.05 -2.03
CA LEU A 234 26.70 -12.79 -3.31
C LEU A 234 26.67 -14.04 -4.20
N SER A 235 25.59 -14.19 -4.97
CA SER A 235 25.38 -15.34 -5.87
C SER A 235 26.38 -15.42 -7.02
N GLN A 236 26.99 -14.31 -7.41
CA GLN A 236 28.03 -14.23 -8.45
C GLN A 236 29.44 -14.42 -7.89
N GLY A 237 29.55 -14.81 -6.61
CA GLY A 237 30.81 -14.89 -5.88
C GLY A 237 31.20 -13.57 -5.21
N GLY A 238 32.09 -13.69 -4.23
CA GLY A 238 32.54 -12.57 -3.40
C GLY A 238 31.52 -12.14 -2.35
N SER A 239 31.84 -11.04 -1.68
CA SER A 239 31.03 -10.46 -0.62
C SER A 239 31.15 -8.95 -0.57
N ILE A 240 30.17 -8.30 0.06
CA ILE A 240 30.19 -6.86 0.35
C ILE A 240 29.93 -6.64 1.84
N THR A 241 30.70 -5.74 2.45
CA THR A 241 30.51 -5.36 3.85
C THR A 241 29.89 -3.97 3.92
N VAL A 242 28.77 -3.87 4.64
CA VAL A 242 27.97 -2.65 4.73
C VAL A 242 27.52 -2.40 6.17
N ALA A 243 27.30 -1.14 6.52
CA ALA A 243 26.78 -0.74 7.82
C ALA A 243 25.27 -0.96 7.92
N ARG A 244 24.53 -0.80 6.81
CA ARG A 244 23.06 -0.95 6.74
C ARG A 244 22.61 -1.46 5.38
N ILE A 245 21.40 -2.02 5.36
CA ILE A 245 20.77 -2.58 4.18
C ILE A 245 19.39 -1.95 3.99
N PHE A 246 19.12 -1.44 2.79
CA PHE A 246 17.82 -0.97 2.35
C PHE A 246 17.24 -1.95 1.34
N ALA A 247 16.38 -2.84 1.79
CA ALA A 247 15.69 -3.81 0.95
C ALA A 247 14.45 -3.16 0.33
N ARG A 248 14.48 -2.93 -0.98
CA ARG A 248 13.39 -2.33 -1.77
C ARG A 248 12.78 -3.39 -2.67
N LEU A 249 12.15 -4.38 -2.03
CA LEU A 249 11.70 -5.63 -2.65
C LEU A 249 10.38 -5.51 -3.43
N GLY A 250 9.67 -4.41 -3.25
CA GLY A 250 8.36 -4.16 -3.86
C GLY A 250 7.23 -4.28 -2.83
N PHE A 251 6.01 -4.46 -3.34
CA PHE A 251 4.79 -4.46 -2.54
C PHE A 251 3.95 -5.69 -2.85
N THR A 252 3.21 -6.15 -1.84
CA THR A 252 2.19 -7.19 -1.95
C THR A 252 0.84 -6.63 -1.51
N ALA A 253 -0.23 -7.07 -2.16
CA ALA A 253 -1.59 -6.65 -1.82
C ALA A 253 -2.03 -7.21 -0.45
N ASN A 254 -2.85 -6.43 0.26
CA ASN A 254 -3.42 -6.84 1.53
C ASN A 254 -4.71 -7.64 1.32
N THR A 255 -4.58 -8.83 0.75
CA THR A 255 -5.68 -9.76 0.48
C THR A 255 -5.77 -10.91 1.50
N ASP A 256 -4.73 -11.13 2.31
CA ASP A 256 -4.70 -12.22 3.29
C ASP A 256 -5.86 -12.15 4.29
N SER A 257 -6.21 -10.94 4.75
CA SER A 257 -7.33 -10.70 5.69
C SER A 257 -8.71 -10.93 5.07
N LEU A 258 -8.79 -11.12 3.75
CA LEU A 258 -10.02 -11.41 3.02
C LEU A 258 -10.24 -12.91 2.86
N THR A 259 -9.19 -13.71 3.03
CA THR A 259 -9.25 -15.17 2.92
C THR A 259 -10.15 -15.74 4.03
N GLY A 260 -11.07 -16.64 3.66
CA GLY A 260 -12.00 -17.28 4.60
C GLY A 260 -13.24 -16.46 4.94
N LEU A 261 -13.38 -15.26 4.37
CA LEU A 261 -14.64 -14.51 4.39
C LEU A 261 -15.57 -15.10 3.32
N SER A 262 -16.62 -15.82 3.74
CA SER A 262 -17.44 -16.63 2.81
C SER A 262 -18.09 -15.84 1.67
N ALA A 263 -18.45 -14.57 1.90
CA ALA A 263 -18.98 -13.70 0.84
C ALA A 263 -17.93 -13.33 -0.24
N LEU A 264 -16.64 -13.55 0.03
CA LEU A 264 -15.52 -13.28 -0.89
C LEU A 264 -14.91 -14.58 -1.45
N ASP A 265 -15.54 -15.73 -1.22
CA ASP A 265 -15.10 -17.00 -1.79
C ASP A 265 -15.13 -16.92 -3.33
N GLY A 266 -14.02 -17.31 -3.96
CA GLY A 266 -13.86 -17.22 -5.41
C GLY A 266 -13.53 -15.81 -5.93
N LEU A 267 -13.18 -14.85 -5.06
CA LEU A 267 -12.67 -13.54 -5.49
C LEU A 267 -11.44 -13.71 -6.38
N ALA A 268 -11.53 -13.24 -7.62
CA ALA A 268 -10.49 -13.40 -8.62
C ALA A 268 -9.27 -12.53 -8.27
N THR A 269 -8.09 -13.15 -8.24
CA THR A 269 -6.81 -12.46 -8.04
C THR A 269 -5.79 -12.88 -9.09
N GLU A 270 -4.87 -11.99 -9.40
CA GLU A 270 -3.72 -12.27 -10.26
C GLU A 270 -2.46 -11.75 -9.56
N HIS A 271 -1.47 -12.62 -9.35
CA HIS A 271 -0.26 -12.30 -8.58
C HIS A 271 -0.55 -11.67 -7.20
N GLY A 272 -1.66 -12.06 -6.57
CA GLY A 272 -2.12 -11.58 -5.27
C GLY A 272 -2.96 -10.29 -5.28
N TYR A 273 -3.07 -9.59 -6.42
CA TYR A 273 -3.89 -8.39 -6.58
C TYR A 273 -5.31 -8.73 -7.04
N ILE A 274 -6.32 -8.04 -6.53
CA ILE A 274 -7.72 -8.27 -6.89
C ILE A 274 -7.96 -7.82 -8.33
N GLN A 275 -8.59 -8.67 -9.13
CA GLN A 275 -8.95 -8.35 -10.50
C GLN A 275 -10.24 -7.54 -10.53
N THR A 276 -10.23 -6.45 -11.31
CA THR A 276 -11.40 -5.59 -11.50
C THR A 276 -11.59 -5.21 -12.95
N ASP A 277 -12.83 -4.93 -13.32
CA ASP A 277 -13.13 -4.29 -14.60
C ASP A 277 -12.82 -2.78 -14.59
N ALA A 278 -13.13 -2.08 -15.69
CA ALA A 278 -12.89 -0.65 -15.79
C ALA A 278 -13.68 0.15 -14.73
N ALA A 279 -14.84 -0.33 -14.29
CA ALA A 279 -15.69 0.30 -13.29
C ALA A 279 -15.33 -0.08 -11.84
N GLN A 280 -14.20 -0.78 -11.65
CA GLN A 280 -13.71 -1.26 -10.36
C GLN A 280 -14.54 -2.38 -9.74
N ARG A 281 -15.39 -3.04 -10.54
CA ARG A 281 -16.18 -4.20 -10.11
C ARG A 281 -15.29 -5.42 -10.08
N THR A 282 -15.44 -6.24 -9.04
CA THR A 282 -14.82 -7.57 -9.00
C THR A 282 -15.68 -8.57 -9.78
N ASN A 283 -15.27 -9.84 -9.82
CA ASN A 283 -16.11 -10.92 -10.35
C ASN A 283 -17.31 -11.26 -9.44
N LEU A 284 -17.36 -10.73 -8.22
CA LEU A 284 -18.44 -10.98 -7.27
C LEU A 284 -19.47 -9.84 -7.30
N PRO A 285 -20.78 -10.15 -7.27
CA PRO A 285 -21.82 -9.14 -7.34
C PRO A 285 -21.78 -8.22 -6.11
N TRP A 286 -21.94 -6.91 -6.35
CA TRP A 286 -21.92 -5.87 -5.30
C TRP A 286 -20.63 -5.79 -4.46
N VAL A 287 -19.55 -6.39 -4.97
CA VAL A 287 -18.21 -6.27 -4.40
C VAL A 287 -17.30 -5.52 -5.38
N TYR A 288 -16.69 -4.45 -4.88
CA TYR A 288 -15.72 -3.62 -5.59
C TYR A 288 -14.35 -3.72 -4.94
N ALA A 289 -13.29 -3.43 -5.69
CA ALA A 289 -11.96 -3.26 -5.15
C ALA A 289 -11.28 -2.04 -5.77
N ILE A 290 -10.63 -1.22 -4.94
CA ILE A 290 -10.08 0.08 -5.36
C ILE A 290 -8.72 0.35 -4.73
N GLY A 291 -7.92 1.17 -5.41
CA GLY A 291 -6.57 1.53 -4.98
C GLY A 291 -5.58 0.38 -5.19
N ASP A 292 -4.46 0.46 -4.47
CA ASP A 292 -3.31 -0.40 -4.71
C ASP A 292 -3.58 -1.91 -4.59
N VAL A 293 -4.64 -2.34 -3.88
CA VAL A 293 -5.04 -3.75 -3.76
C VAL A 293 -5.50 -4.34 -5.10
N ALA A 294 -6.06 -3.51 -5.98
CA ALA A 294 -6.49 -3.86 -7.33
C ALA A 294 -5.55 -3.31 -8.42
N ASN A 295 -4.63 -2.39 -8.07
CA ASN A 295 -3.74 -1.75 -9.03
C ASN A 295 -2.26 -2.19 -8.87
N ALA A 296 -1.89 -3.27 -9.56
CA ALA A 296 -0.53 -3.82 -9.51
C ALA A 296 0.53 -2.88 -10.14
N ARG A 297 0.17 -2.14 -11.20
CA ARG A 297 1.14 -1.43 -12.06
C ARG A 297 1.29 0.06 -11.77
N HIS A 298 0.19 0.74 -11.44
CA HIS A 298 0.13 2.21 -11.41
C HIS A 298 -0.30 2.72 -10.04
N LYS A 299 0.38 2.25 -8.99
CA LYS A 299 0.15 2.70 -7.60
C LYS A 299 0.44 4.18 -7.46
N SER A 300 -0.58 4.96 -7.12
CA SER A 300 -0.43 6.37 -6.82
C SER A 300 -1.64 6.89 -6.04
N VAL A 301 -1.42 7.96 -5.28
CA VAL A 301 -2.50 8.65 -4.54
C VAL A 301 -3.61 9.11 -5.49
N VAL A 302 -3.24 9.64 -6.66
CA VAL A 302 -4.18 10.20 -7.64
C VAL A 302 -5.07 9.11 -8.24
N ASN A 303 -4.48 7.97 -8.62
CA ASN A 303 -5.26 6.83 -9.12
C ASN A 303 -6.18 6.27 -8.04
N ALA A 304 -5.70 6.13 -6.80
CA ALA A 304 -6.52 5.66 -5.70
C ALA A 304 -7.76 6.56 -5.45
N ILE A 305 -7.61 7.88 -5.52
CA ILE A 305 -8.73 8.83 -5.41
C ILE A 305 -9.72 8.62 -6.57
N ALA A 306 -9.21 8.55 -7.80
CA ALA A 306 -10.04 8.41 -9.00
C ALA A 306 -10.81 7.08 -9.01
N GLU A 307 -10.16 5.97 -8.64
CA GLU A 307 -10.79 4.64 -8.55
C GLU A 307 -11.88 4.62 -7.46
N GLY A 308 -11.65 5.27 -6.31
CA GLY A 308 -12.66 5.41 -5.27
C GLY A 308 -13.91 6.17 -5.72
N ALA A 309 -13.72 7.29 -6.43
CA ALA A 309 -14.82 8.05 -7.03
C ALA A 309 -15.61 7.21 -8.05
N LYS A 310 -14.88 6.50 -8.93
CA LYS A 310 -15.46 5.69 -10.00
C LYS A 310 -16.32 4.55 -9.46
N ALA A 311 -15.82 3.82 -8.45
CA ALA A 311 -16.57 2.74 -7.83
C ALA A 311 -17.86 3.26 -7.16
N ALA A 312 -17.81 4.42 -6.51
CA ALA A 312 -18.97 5.03 -5.87
C ALA A 312 -20.07 5.41 -6.88
N GLN A 313 -19.68 6.01 -8.01
CA GLN A 313 -20.61 6.36 -9.09
C GLN A 313 -21.26 5.12 -9.69
N ASP A 314 -20.46 4.10 -10.04
CA ASP A 314 -20.95 2.86 -10.61
C ASP A 314 -21.93 2.12 -9.68
N LEU A 315 -21.59 2.05 -8.38
CA LEU A 315 -22.45 1.48 -7.36
C LEU A 315 -23.81 2.19 -7.31
N SER A 316 -23.80 3.52 -7.35
CA SER A 316 -25.03 4.32 -7.33
C SER A 316 -25.89 4.08 -8.57
N GLU A 317 -25.30 4.04 -9.76
CA GLU A 317 -26.00 3.79 -11.02
C GLU A 317 -26.68 2.41 -11.01
N ARG A 318 -25.92 1.38 -10.61
CA ARG A 318 -26.46 0.01 -10.49
C ARG A 318 -27.58 -0.11 -9.47
N GLY A 319 -27.48 0.62 -8.35
CA GLY A 319 -28.53 0.65 -7.33
C GLY A 319 -29.85 1.20 -7.88
N GLN A 320 -29.78 2.31 -8.62
CA GLN A 320 -30.96 2.93 -9.23
C GLN A 320 -31.62 2.04 -10.29
N ASP A 321 -30.82 1.33 -11.10
CA ASP A 321 -31.36 0.41 -12.11
C ASP A 321 -32.01 -0.83 -11.48
N HIS A 322 -31.46 -1.33 -10.38
CA HIS A 322 -32.05 -2.45 -9.63
C HIS A 322 -33.40 -2.07 -9.00
N ASP A 323 -33.51 -0.86 -8.45
CA ASP A 323 -34.76 -0.36 -7.86
C ASP A 323 -35.85 -0.16 -8.92
N LYS A 324 -35.49 0.28 -10.13
CA LYS A 324 -36.43 0.42 -11.26
C LYS A 324 -36.93 -0.92 -11.79
N GLN A 325 -36.11 -1.97 -11.77
CA GLN A 325 -36.49 -3.31 -12.24
C GLN A 325 -37.31 -4.10 -11.20
N SER A 326 -37.29 -3.67 -9.93
CA SER A 326 -38.00 -4.31 -8.83
C SER A 326 -39.39 -3.70 -8.54
N GLN A 327 -39.77 -2.65 -9.28
CA GLN A 327 -41.10 -2.00 -9.27
C GLN A 327 -41.92 -2.45 -10.47
#